data_AF-A0A834CVX6-F1
#
_entry.id   AF-A0A834CVX6-F1
#
_cell.length_a   1.000
_cell.length_b   1.000
_cell.length_c   1.000
_cell.angle_alpha   90.00
_cell.angle_beta   90.00
_cell.angle_gamma   90.00
#
_symmetry.space_group_name_H-M   'P 1'
#
loop_
_entity.id
_entity.type
_entity.pdbx_description
1 polymer ?
#
loop_
_entity_poly.entity_id
_entity_poly.type
_entity_poly.pdbx_seq_one_letter_code
_entity_poly.pdbx_strand_id
1 'polypeptide(L)'
;MTTVRCLLAVAATKNWVIQQLDVHNAFLHGDLDEKVYMTPPPGYCPKEETRFIQSQADHSLFTLITHASITIVLVYVDDILVAGNDTSQIDVFKSLLSKNFKTKDLGSLKYFLGLEVARSQKGIFLNQRKYTLDILTDSGQLGA
;
A
#
# COMPACT_ATOMS: atom_id res chain seq x y z
N MET A 1 9.11 6.89 3.47
CA MET A 1 8.29 7.39 4.62
C MET A 1 7.47 8.63 4.30
N THR A 2 8.00 9.65 3.63
CA THR A 2 7.26 10.89 3.28
C THR A 2 5.98 10.63 2.48
N THR A 3 6.04 9.78 1.46
CA THR A 3 4.90 9.44 0.60
C THR A 3 3.77 8.75 1.35
N VAL A 4 4.10 7.82 2.27
CA VAL A 4 3.13 7.17 3.15
C VAL A 4 2.39 8.24 3.97
N ARG A 5 3.10 9.15 4.63
CA ARG A 5 2.49 10.23 5.41
C ARG A 5 1.61 11.15 4.56
N CYS A 6 2.07 11.48 3.35
CA CYS A 6 1.30 12.28 2.39
C CYS A 6 0.00 11.57 2.00
N LEU A 7 0.06 10.28 1.64
CA LEU A 7 -1.11 9.48 1.29
C LEU A 7 -2.11 9.42 2.44
N LEU A 8 -1.65 9.15 3.66
CA LEU A 8 -2.50 9.13 4.86
C LEU A 8 -3.16 10.49 5.12
N ALA A 9 -2.39 11.58 4.99
CA ALA A 9 -2.92 12.93 5.18
C ALA A 9 -4.00 13.27 4.14
N VAL A 10 -3.74 13.00 2.86
CA VAL A 10 -4.71 13.23 1.78
C VAL A 10 -5.96 12.38 1.98
N ALA A 11 -5.80 11.09 2.28
CA ALA A 11 -6.92 10.21 2.50
C ALA A 11 -7.75 10.60 3.73
N ALA A 12 -7.12 11.13 4.79
CA ALA A 12 -7.82 11.69 5.94
C ALA A 12 -8.63 12.94 5.56
N THR A 13 -8.03 13.90 4.84
CA THR A 13 -8.69 15.14 4.42
C THR A 13 -9.83 14.90 3.43
N LYS A 14 -9.67 13.94 2.51
CA LYS A 14 -10.65 13.62 1.47
C LYS A 14 -11.63 12.52 1.86
N ASN A 15 -11.49 11.99 3.08
CA ASN A 15 -12.25 10.84 3.59
C ASN A 15 -12.23 9.62 2.65
N TRP A 16 -11.10 9.37 1.97
CA TRP A 16 -10.92 8.23 1.07
C TRP A 16 -10.73 6.94 1.84
N VAL A 17 -11.27 5.83 1.37
CA VAL A 17 -11.01 4.52 1.99
C VAL A 17 -9.53 4.16 1.79
N ILE A 18 -8.92 3.51 2.78
CA ILE A 18 -7.55 2.97 2.68
C ILE A 18 -7.62 1.49 3.04
N GLN A 19 -7.26 0.64 2.09
CA GLN A 19 -7.19 -0.80 2.27
C GLN A 19 -5.76 -1.28 2.12
N GLN A 20 -5.45 -2.36 2.83
CA GLN A 20 -4.14 -2.98 2.84
C GLN A 20 -4.22 -4.38 2.27
N LEU A 21 -3.27 -4.70 1.42
CA LEU A 21 -3.05 -6.01 0.85
C LEU A 21 -1.62 -6.44 1.19
N ASP A 22 -1.42 -7.75 1.28
CA ASP A 22 -0.13 -8.39 1.52
C ASP A 22 0.08 -9.46 0.45
N VAL A 23 1.19 -9.38 -0.28
CA VAL A 23 1.56 -10.37 -1.30
C VAL A 23 2.37 -11.47 -0.62
N HIS A 24 1.90 -12.72 -0.66
CA HIS A 24 2.67 -13.82 -0.09
C HIS A 24 3.98 -14.01 -0.84
N ASN A 25 5.08 -14.09 -0.09
CA ASN A 25 6.42 -14.43 -0.57
C ASN A 25 6.97 -13.44 -1.60
N ALA A 26 6.94 -12.12 -1.35
CA ALA A 26 7.69 -11.20 -2.22
C ALA A 26 9.21 -11.23 -1.97
N PHE A 27 9.69 -12.18 -1.15
CA PHE A 27 11.08 -12.62 -1.17
C PHE A 27 11.47 -13.08 -2.58
N LEU A 28 12.46 -12.39 -3.14
CA LEU A 28 13.18 -12.78 -4.36
C LEU A 28 13.73 -14.20 -4.20
N HIS A 29 12.99 -15.21 -4.65
CA HIS A 29 13.49 -16.58 -4.75
C HIS A 29 14.38 -16.73 -6.00
N GLY A 30 15.54 -16.06 -5.99
CA GLY A 30 16.59 -16.25 -6.99
C GLY A 30 17.79 -15.34 -6.72
N ASP A 31 18.99 -15.89 -6.86
CA ASP A 31 20.17 -15.07 -7.13
C ASP A 31 19.91 -14.27 -8.40
N LEU A 32 20.23 -12.98 -8.34
CA LEU A 32 19.70 -12.00 -9.29
C LEU A 32 20.87 -11.30 -9.97
N ASP A 33 21.28 -11.84 -11.12
CA ASP A 33 22.41 -11.35 -11.94
C ASP A 33 22.09 -10.05 -12.71
N GLU A 34 20.87 -9.53 -12.63
CA GLU A 34 20.41 -8.38 -13.41
C GLU A 34 19.77 -7.27 -12.58
N LYS A 35 19.85 -6.02 -13.03
CA LYS A 35 19.18 -4.88 -12.40
C LYS A 35 17.67 -4.94 -12.63
N VAL A 36 16.89 -5.36 -11.64
CA VAL A 36 15.42 -5.32 -11.70
C VAL A 36 14.93 -3.91 -11.41
N TYR A 37 14.36 -3.27 -12.43
CA TYR A 37 13.45 -2.15 -12.26
C TYR A 37 12.02 -2.69 -12.33
N MET A 38 11.10 -2.13 -11.54
CA MET A 38 9.68 -2.49 -11.55
C MET A 38 9.08 -2.17 -12.92
N THR A 39 9.06 -3.14 -13.83
CA THR A 39 8.37 -3.03 -15.13
C THR A 39 6.97 -3.64 -15.03
N PRO A 40 5.95 -3.03 -15.63
CA PRO A 40 4.62 -3.63 -15.73
C PRO A 40 4.67 -5.02 -16.41
N PRO A 41 3.80 -5.97 -16.01
CA PRO A 41 3.86 -7.35 -16.51
C PRO A 41 3.63 -7.45 -18.03
N PRO A 42 4.30 -8.41 -18.72
CA PRO A 42 4.11 -8.66 -20.15
C PRO A 42 2.66 -9.02 -20.48
N GLY A 43 2.12 -8.47 -21.57
CA GLY A 43 0.71 -8.64 -21.97
C GLY A 43 -0.22 -7.51 -21.52
N TYR A 44 0.30 -6.53 -20.77
CA TYR A 44 -0.43 -5.31 -20.43
C TYR A 44 -0.40 -4.28 -21.58
N CYS A 45 -1.35 -4.41 -22.51
CA CYS A 45 -1.56 -3.41 -23.58
C CYS A 45 -2.37 -2.20 -23.07
N PRO A 46 -1.88 -0.95 -23.21
CA PRO A 46 -2.62 0.23 -22.80
C PRO A 46 -3.84 0.43 -23.70
N LYS A 47 -5.04 0.41 -23.12
CA LYS A 47 -6.14 1.21 -23.65
C LYS A 47 -6.05 2.56 -22.93
N GLU A 48 -6.00 3.65 -23.68
CA GLU A 48 -5.52 4.97 -23.24
C GLU A 48 -6.28 5.59 -22.04
N GLU A 49 -7.43 5.06 -21.64
CA GLU A 49 -8.30 5.70 -20.64
C GLU A 49 -8.27 5.07 -19.23
N THR A 50 -7.64 3.90 -19.00
CA THR A 50 -7.70 3.22 -17.68
C THR A 50 -6.38 2.52 -17.29
N ARG A 51 -5.29 3.28 -17.21
CA ARG A 51 -3.98 2.77 -16.78
C ARG A 51 -3.50 3.45 -15.49
N PHE A 52 -2.91 2.65 -14.60
CA PHE A 52 -2.12 3.17 -13.49
C PHE A 52 -0.84 3.82 -14.02
N ILE A 53 -0.63 5.08 -13.66
CA ILE A 53 0.56 5.86 -13.97
C ILE A 53 1.46 5.87 -12.74
N GLN A 54 2.72 5.44 -12.92
CA GLN A 54 3.74 5.50 -11.87
C GLN A 54 4.21 6.94 -11.66
N SER A 55 4.35 7.34 -10.41
CA SER A 55 4.88 8.66 -10.04
C SER A 55 6.38 8.75 -10.34
N GLN A 56 6.80 9.91 -10.87
CA GLN A 56 8.22 10.23 -11.07
C GLN A 56 8.91 10.65 -9.77
N ALA A 57 8.14 11.08 -8.77
CA ALA A 57 8.69 11.49 -7.47
C ALA A 57 8.85 10.30 -6.50
N ASP A 58 8.09 9.23 -6.72
CA ASP A 58 8.17 7.99 -5.95
C ASP A 58 7.77 6.79 -6.80
N HIS A 59 8.73 5.96 -7.19
CA HIS A 59 8.49 4.78 -8.03
C HIS A 59 7.63 3.70 -7.37
N SER A 60 7.38 3.77 -6.06
CA SER A 60 6.45 2.88 -5.38
C SER A 60 4.98 3.33 -5.48
N LEU A 61 4.73 4.56 -5.96
CA LEU A 61 3.42 5.17 -6.00
C LEU A 61 2.85 5.10 -7.42
N PHE A 62 1.63 4.57 -7.54
CA PHE A 62 0.87 4.47 -8.76
C PHE A 62 -0.48 5.15 -8.59
N THR A 63 -0.96 5.81 -9.63
CA THR A 63 -2.24 6.53 -9.61
C THR A 63 -3.07 6.15 -10.84
N LEU A 64 -4.34 5.85 -10.61
CA LEU A 64 -5.35 5.73 -11.65
C LEU A 64 -6.36 6.85 -11.39
N ILE A 65 -6.41 7.81 -12.30
CA ILE A 65 -7.29 8.98 -12.22
C ILE A 65 -8.23 8.93 -13.41
N THR A 66 -9.52 9.00 -13.13
CA THR A 66 -10.57 9.19 -14.13
C THR A 66 -11.27 10.53 -13.89
N HIS A 67 -12.26 10.87 -14.71
CA HIS A 67 -13.07 12.08 -14.50
C HIS A 67 -13.81 12.09 -13.15
N ALA A 68 -14.14 10.93 -12.58
CA ALA A 68 -14.97 10.81 -11.37
C ALA A 68 -14.26 10.11 -10.21
N SER A 69 -13.20 9.36 -10.47
CA SER A 69 -12.53 8.53 -9.47
C SER A 69 -11.02 8.76 -9.42
N ILE A 70 -10.47 8.48 -8.26
CA ILE A 70 -9.04 8.38 -8.02
C ILE A 70 -8.76 7.14 -7.19
N THR A 71 -7.87 6.31 -7.68
CA THR A 71 -7.30 5.17 -6.98
C THR A 71 -5.79 5.34 -6.93
N ILE A 72 -5.21 5.31 -5.75
CA ILE A 72 -3.78 5.41 -5.48
C ILE A 72 -3.33 4.09 -4.90
N VAL A 73 -2.28 3.52 -5.48
CA VAL A 73 -1.64 2.29 -5.02
C VAL A 73 -0.22 2.64 -4.60
N LEU A 74 0.15 2.27 -3.38
CA LEU A 74 1.51 2.44 -2.84
C LEU A 74 2.05 1.06 -2.49
N VAL A 75 3.16 0.68 -3.12
CA VAL A 75 3.76 -0.66 -2.99
C VAL A 75 5.03 -0.58 -2.15
N TYR A 76 5.05 -1.25 -0.99
CA TYR A 76 6.23 -1.35 -0.15
C TYR A 76 6.60 -2.82 0.06
N VAL A 77 7.45 -3.34 -0.83
CA VAL A 77 7.82 -4.76 -0.85
C VAL A 77 6.54 -5.63 -0.91
N ASP A 78 6.29 -6.47 0.09
CA ASP A 78 5.12 -7.36 0.20
C ASP A 78 3.84 -6.60 0.59
N ASP A 79 3.95 -5.45 1.25
CA ASP A 79 2.82 -4.65 1.72
C ASP A 79 2.33 -3.66 0.64
N ILE A 80 1.03 -3.65 0.34
CA ILE A 80 0.41 -2.74 -0.61
C ILE A 80 -0.70 -1.94 0.08
N LEU A 81 -0.64 -0.61 -0.02
CA LEU A 81 -1.76 0.26 0.33
C LEU A 81 -2.52 0.66 -0.92
N VAL A 82 -3.85 0.56 -0.87
CA VAL A 82 -4.76 1.04 -1.90
C VAL A 82 -5.69 2.05 -1.27
N ALA A 83 -5.69 3.28 -1.78
CA ALA A 83 -6.55 4.35 -1.29
C ALA A 83 -7.32 5.02 -2.42
N GLY A 84 -8.55 5.44 -2.17
CA GLY A 84 -9.35 6.09 -3.21
C GLY A 84 -10.74 6.51 -2.77
N ASN A 85 -11.43 7.20 -3.66
CA ASN A 85 -12.82 7.64 -3.46
C ASN A 85 -13.88 6.66 -4.00
N ASP A 86 -13.46 5.63 -4.74
CA ASP A 86 -14.35 4.64 -5.37
C ASP A 86 -13.96 3.23 -4.89
N THR A 87 -14.79 2.66 -4.00
CA THR A 87 -14.56 1.32 -3.46
C THR A 87 -14.70 0.23 -4.52
N SER A 88 -15.57 0.42 -5.53
CA SER A 88 -15.74 -0.56 -6.60
C SER A 88 -14.47 -0.68 -7.45
N GLN A 89 -13.78 0.42 -7.70
CA GLN A 89 -12.48 0.38 -8.39
C GLN A 89 -11.38 -0.27 -7.56
N ILE A 90 -11.39 -0.04 -6.25
CA ILE A 90 -10.48 -0.72 -5.33
C ILE A 90 -10.73 -2.24 -5.36
N ASP A 91 -12.00 -2.68 -5.32
CA ASP A 91 -12.36 -4.10 -5.37
C ASP A 91 -11.99 -4.76 -6.72
N VAL A 92 -12.16 -4.04 -7.82
CA VAL A 92 -11.69 -4.48 -9.14
C VAL A 92 -10.17 -4.63 -9.15
N PHE A 93 -9.43 -3.65 -8.61
CA PHE A 93 -7.97 -3.74 -8.49
C PHE A 93 -7.55 -4.94 -7.64
N LYS A 94 -8.18 -5.14 -6.47
CA LYS A 94 -7.94 -6.29 -5.60
C LYS A 94 -8.17 -7.61 -6.32
N SER A 95 -9.26 -7.71 -7.07
CA SER A 95 -9.61 -8.91 -7.84
C SER A 95 -8.62 -9.19 -8.97
N LEU A 96 -8.12 -8.15 -9.64
CA LEU A 96 -7.09 -8.26 -10.66
C LEU A 96 -5.75 -8.70 -10.06
N LEU A 97 -5.40 -8.17 -8.89
CA LEU A 97 -4.16 -8.51 -8.21
C LEU A 97 -4.19 -9.95 -7.70
N SER A 98 -5.27 -10.37 -7.05
CA SER A 98 -5.45 -11.74 -6.53
C SER A 98 -5.54 -12.80 -7.62
N LYS A 99 -5.93 -12.43 -8.84
CA LYS A 99 -5.90 -13.32 -10.00
C LYS A 99 -4.47 -13.68 -10.44
N ASN A 100 -3.53 -12.75 -10.31
CA ASN A 100 -2.16 -12.92 -10.81
C ASN A 100 -1.16 -13.25 -9.70
N PHE A 101 -1.45 -12.84 -8.47
CA PHE A 101 -0.58 -13.00 -7.31
C PHE A 101 -1.37 -13.61 -6.15
N LYS A 102 -0.69 -14.42 -5.34
CA LYS A 102 -1.27 -14.94 -4.10
C LYS A 102 -1.30 -13.81 -3.06
N THR A 103 -2.39 -13.05 -3.05
CA THR A 103 -2.58 -11.91 -2.15
C THR A 103 -3.48 -12.23 -0.97
N LYS A 104 -3.17 -11.66 0.17
CA LYS A 104 -4.00 -11.63 1.37
C LYS A 104 -4.58 -10.23 1.53
N ASP A 105 -5.91 -10.14 1.60
CA ASP A 105 -6.58 -8.89 1.92
C ASP A 105 -6.60 -8.68 3.43
N LEU A 106 -5.94 -7.63 3.91
CA LEU A 106 -5.88 -7.27 5.33
C LEU A 106 -7.01 -6.29 5.70
N GLY A 107 -7.82 -5.87 4.71
CA GLY A 107 -8.96 -5.01 4.91
C GLY A 107 -8.57 -3.55 5.14
N SER A 108 -9.29 -2.86 6.02
CA SER A 108 -8.97 -1.47 6.36
C SER A 108 -7.60 -1.37 7.03
N LEU A 109 -6.83 -0.35 6.65
CA LEU A 109 -5.50 -0.10 7.20
C LEU A 109 -5.53 0.02 8.75
N LYS A 110 -4.81 -0.89 9.41
CA LYS A 110 -4.62 -0.90 10.88
C LYS A 110 -3.14 -0.92 11.27
N TYR A 111 -2.29 -1.56 10.48
CA TYR A 111 -0.85 -1.68 10.75
C TYR A 111 -0.08 -1.59 9.43
N PHE A 112 0.92 -0.73 9.33
CA PHE A 112 1.78 -0.65 8.14
C PHE A 112 3.19 -0.22 8.52
N LEU A 113 4.20 -1.02 8.20
CA LEU A 113 5.62 -0.74 8.52
C LEU A 113 5.87 -0.44 10.00
N GLY A 114 5.27 -1.23 10.90
CA GLY A 114 5.38 -1.04 12.35
C GLY A 114 4.61 0.18 12.89
N LEU A 115 3.85 0.89 12.05
CA LEU A 115 2.92 1.93 12.48
C LEU A 115 1.53 1.33 12.68
N GLU A 116 0.98 1.53 13.87
CA GLU A 116 -0.44 1.40 14.12
C GLU A 116 -1.17 2.62 13.58
N VAL A 117 -2.29 2.35 12.90
CA VAL A 117 -3.12 3.36 12.25
C VAL A 117 -4.53 3.26 12.80
N ALA A 118 -4.98 4.32 13.46
CA ALA A 118 -6.34 4.44 13.96
C ALA A 118 -7.06 5.58 13.22
N ARG A 119 -8.12 5.23 12.48
CA ARG A 119 -8.91 6.19 11.71
C ARG A 119 -10.15 6.62 12.47
N SER A 120 -10.44 7.92 12.42
CA SER A 120 -11.67 8.53 12.93
C SER A 120 -12.22 9.52 11.91
N GLN A 121 -13.44 10.05 12.15
CA GLN A 121 -14.00 11.15 11.35
C GLN A 121 -13.16 12.43 11.42
N LYS A 122 -12.37 12.62 12.49
CA LYS A 122 -11.51 13.81 12.67
C LYS A 122 -10.16 13.69 11.96
N GLY A 123 -9.77 12.49 11.54
CA GLY A 123 -8.49 12.23 10.91
C GLY A 123 -7.90 10.87 11.27
N ILE A 124 -6.61 10.71 10.97
CA ILE A 124 -5.85 9.48 11.19
C ILE A 124 -4.82 9.72 12.30
N PHE A 125 -4.82 8.85 13.31
CA PHE A 125 -3.83 8.81 14.36
C PHE A 125 -2.82 7.70 14.07
N LEU A 126 -1.54 8.03 14.22
CA LEU A 126 -0.44 7.10 14.05
C LEU A 126 0.21 6.84 15.41
N ASN A 127 0.51 5.58 15.72
CA ASN A 127 1.28 5.23 16.90
C ASN A 127 2.28 4.11 16.58
N GLN A 128 3.34 3.98 17.37
CA GLN A 128 4.32 2.89 17.26
C GLN A 128 4.43 2.11 18.57
N ARG A 129 3.40 2.15 19.42
CA ARG A 129 3.48 1.60 20.77
C ARG A 129 3.84 0.13 20.74
N LYS A 130 3.16 -0.67 19.90
CA LYS A 130 3.48 -2.09 19.76
C LYS A 130 4.91 -2.31 19.28
N TYR A 131 5.37 -1.60 18.24
CA TYR A 131 6.74 -1.71 17.77
C TYR A 131 7.78 -1.40 18.85
N THR A 132 7.56 -0.34 19.64
CA THR A 132 8.44 -0.03 20.78
C THR A 132 8.40 -1.12 21.85
N LEU A 133 7.21 -1.65 22.18
CA LEU A 133 7.06 -2.74 23.14
C LEU A 133 7.72 -4.03 22.65
N ASP A 134 7.62 -4.34 21.37
CA ASP A 134 8.24 -5.51 20.76
C ASP A 134 9.78 -5.37 20.85
N ILE A 135 10.35 -4.22 20.53
CA ILE A 135 11.79 -3.94 20.72
C ILE A 135 12.22 -4.07 22.18
N LEU A 136 11.45 -3.50 23.12
CA LEU A 136 11.77 -3.57 24.55
C LEU A 136 11.70 -5.01 25.06
N THR A 137 10.79 -5.82 24.52
CA THR A 137 10.67 -7.24 24.85
C THR A 137 11.88 -8.00 24.32
N ASP A 138 12.22 -7.80 23.03
CA ASP A 138 13.34 -8.48 22.38
C ASP A 138 14.71 -8.10 22.96
N SER A 139 14.85 -6.86 23.45
CA SER A 139 16.06 -6.38 24.12
C SER A 139 16.14 -6.75 25.61
N GLY A 140 15.11 -7.40 26.17
CA GLY A 140 15.06 -7.77 27.58
C GLY A 140 14.87 -6.58 28.54
N GLN A 141 14.46 -5.42 28.04
CA GLN A 141 14.27 -4.19 28.81
C GLN A 141 12.80 -3.96 29.24
N LEU A 142 11.93 -4.94 29.04
CA LEU A 142 10.53 -4.84 29.45
C LEU A 142 10.41 -5.03 30.98
N GLY A 143 10.33 -3.92 31.72
CA GLY A 143 10.15 -3.92 33.18
C GLY A 143 11.41 -3.63 34.01
N ALA A 144 12.46 -3.09 33.39
CA ALA A 144 13.59 -2.48 34.09
C ALA A 144 13.27 -1.07 34.64
#